data_AF-A0A8H5FQU6-F1
#
_entry.id   AF-A0A8H5FQU6-F1
#
_cell.length_a   1.000
_cell.length_b   1.000
_cell.length_c   1.000
_cell.angle_alpha   90.00
_cell.angle_beta   90.00
_cell.angle_gamma   90.00
#
_symmetry.space_group_name_H-M   'P 1'
#
loop_
_entity.id
_entity.type
_entity.pdbx_description
1 polymer ?
#
loop_
_entity_poly.entity_id
_entity_poly.type
_entity_poly.pdbx_seq_one_letter_code
_entity_poly.pdbx_strand_id
1 'polypeptide(L)'
;MPRCKSLSPNRPKARPQKRSNSLPPKFADEPSFNTLRNPNLSDAAAAAIAGSVVSETRRRQQLAVTEFAVWANDMGLHPDKVLPASEAILCEFAASFLGRRAGGTVKAKLSALKTWHLNLGFKWNGADLLRRALTGIDRQSPTSSHRPEHPPVTREMMHSLHVAWSTSSRGDHKCANAGSKCGILGQLRLGKYLPKNSDPRLFDPSKHPCVQDVVELPPPTPASEYSPMSMHLPSTKTSIFKGDDVHIHVYHGSLNATKATHTHVCANRLSPQDPFMSY
;
A
#
# COMPACT_ATOMS: atom_id res chain seq x y z
N MET A 1 31.14 30.70 21.09
CA MET A 1 29.70 31.03 20.97
C MET A 1 28.91 29.76 20.69
N PRO A 2 28.34 29.09 21.71
CA PRO A 2 27.58 27.85 21.51
C PRO A 2 26.11 28.18 21.16
N ARG A 3 25.61 27.63 20.04
CA ARG A 3 24.21 27.77 19.62
C ARG A 3 23.29 26.91 20.50
N CYS A 4 22.26 27.55 21.05
CA CYS A 4 21.12 26.97 21.73
C CYS A 4 20.53 25.75 21.00
N LYS A 5 20.47 24.62 21.70
CA LYS A 5 19.56 23.52 21.36
C LYS A 5 18.16 23.90 21.86
N SER A 6 17.26 24.31 20.96
CA SER A 6 15.85 24.45 21.30
C SER A 6 15.24 23.05 21.43
N LEU A 7 15.01 22.63 22.68
CA LEU A 7 14.17 21.49 23.03
C LEU A 7 12.76 21.76 22.49
N SER A 8 12.32 20.93 21.54
CA SER A 8 10.94 20.96 21.04
C SER A 8 9.99 20.62 22.19
N PRO A 9 8.98 21.46 22.49
CA PRO A 9 8.08 21.17 23.59
C PRO A 9 7.20 19.96 23.24
N ASN A 10 7.09 19.07 24.23
CA ASN A 10 6.26 17.88 24.25
C ASN A 10 4.96 18.02 23.42
N ARG A 11 4.92 17.32 22.29
CA ARG A 11 3.72 17.15 21.47
C ARG A 11 2.66 16.44 22.33
N PRO A 12 1.48 17.03 22.57
CA PRO A 12 0.38 16.30 23.19
C PRO A 12 0.04 15.11 22.29
N LYS A 13 0.23 13.89 22.79
CA LYS A 13 -0.27 12.69 22.13
C LYS A 13 -1.79 12.79 22.17
N ALA A 14 -2.42 13.15 21.05
CA ALA A 14 -3.86 13.01 20.88
C ALA A 14 -4.21 11.56 21.21
N ARG A 15 -4.91 11.36 22.33
CA ARG A 15 -5.35 10.05 22.80
C ARG A 15 -6.24 9.47 21.69
N PRO A 16 -5.90 8.33 21.08
CA PRO A 16 -6.84 7.68 20.19
C PRO A 16 -8.05 7.28 21.04
N GLN A 17 -9.21 7.89 20.78
CA GLN A 17 -10.46 7.34 21.28
C GLN A 17 -10.52 5.89 20.80
N LYS A 18 -10.46 4.95 21.74
CA LYS A 18 -10.77 3.53 21.49
C LYS A 18 -12.24 3.47 21.09
N ARG A 19 -12.54 3.70 19.81
CA ARG A 19 -13.82 3.32 19.23
C ARG A 19 -13.79 1.81 19.03
N SER A 20 -14.86 1.13 19.44
CA SER A 20 -15.01 -0.30 19.19
C SER A 20 -14.91 -0.58 17.69
N ASN A 21 -14.18 -1.63 17.31
CA ASN A 21 -14.15 -2.14 15.94
C ASN A 21 -15.28 -3.16 15.67
N SER A 22 -16.21 -3.34 16.61
CA SER A 22 -17.37 -4.20 16.43
C SER A 22 -18.57 -3.39 15.93
N LEU A 23 -19.44 -4.05 15.16
CA LEU A 23 -20.75 -3.48 14.83
C LEU A 23 -21.56 -3.29 16.13
N PRO A 24 -22.28 -2.15 16.30
CA PRO A 24 -23.21 -1.97 17.39
C PRO A 24 -24.35 -3.00 17.34
N PRO A 25 -24.92 -3.45 18.48
CA PRO A 25 -25.97 -4.47 18.52
C PRO A 25 -27.14 -4.17 17.57
N LYS A 26 -27.62 -2.92 17.56
CA LYS A 26 -28.70 -2.43 16.67
C LYS A 26 -28.45 -2.68 15.18
N PHE A 27 -27.19 -2.72 14.74
CA PHE A 27 -26.81 -3.00 13.36
C PHE A 27 -26.26 -4.41 13.17
N ALA A 28 -25.85 -5.09 14.24
CA ALA A 28 -25.40 -6.47 14.19
C ALA A 28 -26.56 -7.44 13.92
N ASP A 29 -27.78 -7.10 14.38
CA ASP A 29 -28.97 -7.92 14.15
C ASP A 29 -29.60 -7.68 12.77
N GLU A 30 -29.17 -6.64 12.06
CA GLU A 30 -29.67 -6.30 10.73
C GLU A 30 -29.00 -7.15 9.62
N PRO A 31 -29.75 -7.97 8.87
CA PRO A 31 -29.20 -8.84 7.83
C PRO A 31 -28.40 -8.07 6.77
N SER A 32 -28.75 -6.81 6.53
CA SER A 32 -28.12 -5.91 5.57
C SER A 32 -26.67 -5.52 5.93
N PHE A 33 -26.29 -5.57 7.20
CA PHE A 33 -24.91 -5.34 7.66
C PHE A 33 -24.07 -6.62 7.74
N ASN A 34 -24.73 -7.78 7.81
CA ASN A 34 -24.10 -9.10 7.81
C ASN A 34 -23.98 -9.71 6.41
N THR A 35 -24.89 -9.34 5.49
CA THR A 35 -24.92 -9.81 4.12
C THR A 35 -24.16 -8.82 3.25
N LEU A 36 -23.02 -9.23 2.68
CA LEU A 36 -22.24 -8.40 1.74
C LEU A 36 -22.65 -8.59 0.28
N ARG A 37 -23.80 -9.24 0.06
CA ARG A 37 -24.21 -9.76 -1.25
C ARG A 37 -25.63 -9.31 -1.57
N ASN A 38 -25.80 -8.70 -2.75
CA ASN A 38 -27.12 -8.45 -3.33
C ASN A 38 -27.82 -9.80 -3.63
N PRO A 39 -29.00 -10.07 -3.05
CA PRO A 39 -29.74 -11.32 -3.28
C PRO A 39 -30.22 -11.49 -4.72
N ASN A 40 -30.28 -10.40 -5.50
CA ASN A 40 -30.72 -10.42 -6.89
C ASN A 40 -29.62 -10.82 -7.89
N LEU A 41 -28.40 -11.10 -7.40
CA LEU A 41 -27.28 -11.52 -8.25
C LEU A 41 -27.10 -13.04 -8.23
N SER A 42 -26.87 -13.61 -9.41
CA SER A 42 -26.43 -15.00 -9.55
C SER A 42 -25.12 -15.25 -8.80
N ASP A 43 -24.87 -16.50 -8.39
CA ASP A 43 -23.63 -16.86 -7.69
C ASP A 43 -22.38 -16.49 -8.48
N ALA A 44 -22.40 -16.69 -9.80
CA ALA A 44 -21.30 -16.34 -10.70
C ALA A 44 -21.04 -14.82 -10.73
N ALA A 45 -22.09 -14.00 -10.83
CA ALA A 45 -21.96 -12.54 -10.82
C ALA A 45 -21.44 -12.03 -9.46
N ALA A 46 -21.95 -12.60 -8.36
CA ALA A 46 -21.49 -12.27 -7.02
C ALA A 46 -20.00 -12.64 -6.82
N ALA A 47 -19.57 -13.81 -7.31
CA ALA A 47 -18.18 -14.24 -7.26
C ALA A 47 -17.26 -13.32 -8.09
N ALA A 48 -17.68 -12.92 -9.29
CA ALA A 48 -16.93 -12.00 -10.15
C ALA A 48 -16.74 -10.62 -9.49
N ILE A 49 -17.81 -10.05 -8.90
CA ILE A 49 -17.74 -8.77 -8.17
C ILE A 49 -16.84 -8.92 -6.94
N ALA A 50 -16.97 -10.02 -6.18
CA ALA A 50 -16.10 -10.28 -5.03
C ALA A 50 -14.62 -10.39 -5.45
N GLY A 51 -14.34 -10.96 -6.63
CA GLY A 51 -13.00 -11.08 -7.20
C GLY A 51 -12.39 -9.74 -7.66
N SER A 52 -13.18 -8.68 -7.83
CA SER A 52 -12.68 -7.36 -8.27
C SER A 52 -11.83 -6.63 -7.21
N VAL A 53 -11.87 -7.09 -5.95
CA VAL A 53 -11.19 -6.45 -4.82
C VAL A 53 -10.36 -7.47 -4.05
N VAL A 54 -9.06 -7.18 -3.87
CA VAL A 54 -8.16 -7.98 -3.03
C VAL A 54 -8.58 -7.99 -1.56
N SER A 55 -8.25 -9.08 -0.85
CA SER A 55 -8.60 -9.31 0.55
C SER A 55 -8.26 -8.14 1.49
N GLU A 56 -7.07 -7.55 1.35
CA GLU A 56 -6.64 -6.41 2.18
C GLU A 56 -7.50 -5.16 1.92
N THR A 57 -7.91 -4.92 0.66
CA THR A 57 -8.81 -3.81 0.34
C THR A 57 -10.21 -4.08 0.87
N ARG A 58 -10.70 -5.32 0.78
CA ARG A 58 -11.98 -5.74 1.35
C ARG A 58 -12.03 -5.52 2.87
N ARG A 59 -10.96 -5.90 3.58
CA ARG A 59 -10.81 -5.67 5.02
C ARG A 59 -10.88 -4.18 5.37
N ARG A 60 -10.21 -3.31 4.61
CA ARG A 60 -10.27 -1.86 4.81
C ARG A 60 -11.66 -1.28 4.54
N GLN A 61 -12.35 -1.79 3.52
CA GLN A 61 -13.72 -1.40 3.23
C GLN A 61 -14.65 -1.78 4.38
N GLN A 62 -14.54 -3.01 4.90
CA GLN A 62 -15.33 -3.47 6.04
C GLN A 62 -15.12 -2.60 7.28
N LEU A 63 -13.86 -2.27 7.60
CA LEU A 63 -13.56 -1.35 8.71
C LEU A 63 -14.22 0.04 8.54
N ALA A 64 -14.26 0.56 7.31
CA ALA A 64 -14.91 1.84 7.03
C ALA A 64 -16.44 1.76 7.19
N VAL A 65 -17.05 0.64 6.78
CA VAL A 65 -18.49 0.37 7.00
C VAL A 65 -18.80 0.26 8.49
N THR A 66 -17.98 -0.47 9.25
CA THR A 66 -18.16 -0.58 10.70
C THR A 66 -18.05 0.78 11.39
N GLU A 67 -17.06 1.61 11.02
CA GLU A 67 -16.93 2.96 11.59
C GLU A 67 -18.13 3.86 11.26
N PHE A 68 -18.70 3.72 10.07
CA PHE A 68 -19.93 4.42 9.70
C PHE A 68 -21.13 3.94 10.52
N ALA A 69 -21.30 2.63 10.71
CA ALA A 69 -22.36 2.07 11.54
C ALA A 69 -22.25 2.52 13.01
N VAL A 70 -21.03 2.53 13.57
CA VAL A 70 -20.77 3.06 14.92
C VAL A 70 -21.16 4.54 14.99
N TRP A 71 -20.71 5.36 14.04
CA TRP A 71 -21.09 6.77 13.98
C TRP A 71 -22.60 6.97 13.85
N ALA A 72 -23.27 6.19 13.00
CA ALA A 72 -24.72 6.26 12.81
C ALA A 72 -25.48 5.89 14.09
N ASN A 73 -24.98 4.91 14.85
CA ASN A 73 -25.52 4.56 16.16
C ASN A 73 -25.41 5.73 17.13
N ASP A 74 -24.24 6.36 17.19
CA ASP A 74 -23.97 7.50 18.07
C ASP A 74 -24.88 8.70 17.74
N MET A 75 -25.28 8.86 16.46
CA MET A 75 -26.23 9.87 16.00
C MET A 75 -27.71 9.45 16.14
N GLY A 76 -27.99 8.26 16.68
CA GLY A 76 -29.35 7.77 16.89
C GLY A 76 -30.09 7.37 15.61
N LEU A 77 -29.39 7.16 14.48
CA LEU A 77 -30.02 6.87 13.20
C LEU A 77 -30.68 5.48 13.19
N HIS A 78 -31.81 5.38 12.49
CA HIS A 78 -32.45 4.09 12.19
C HIS A 78 -31.74 3.39 11.02
N PRO A 79 -31.63 2.04 11.00
CA PRO A 79 -31.04 1.29 9.88
C PRO A 79 -31.49 1.72 8.49
N ASP A 80 -32.79 2.00 8.30
CA ASP A 80 -33.35 2.45 7.01
C ASP A 80 -32.80 3.80 6.51
N LYS A 81 -32.15 4.57 7.40
CA LYS A 81 -31.46 5.83 7.06
C LYS A 81 -29.98 5.62 6.80
N VAL A 82 -29.40 4.50 7.25
CA VAL A 82 -27.99 4.15 7.08
C VAL A 82 -27.76 3.43 5.76
N LEU A 83 -28.75 2.67 5.30
CA LEU A 83 -28.70 1.95 4.03
C LEU A 83 -30.08 1.97 3.33
N PRO A 84 -30.22 2.66 2.18
CA PRO A 84 -29.23 3.55 1.58
C PRO A 84 -29.11 4.87 2.34
N ALA A 85 -27.88 5.30 2.64
CA ALA A 85 -27.62 6.62 3.21
C ALA A 85 -28.04 7.73 2.23
N SER A 86 -28.69 8.77 2.77
CA SER A 86 -28.96 10.00 2.00
C SER A 86 -27.70 10.82 1.81
N GLU A 87 -27.69 11.74 0.84
CA GLU A 87 -26.54 12.64 0.67
C GLU A 87 -26.25 13.46 1.93
N ALA A 88 -27.29 13.91 2.64
CA ALA A 88 -27.16 14.66 3.89
C ALA A 88 -26.42 13.84 4.96
N ILE A 89 -26.80 12.57 5.16
CA ILE A 89 -26.14 11.66 6.12
C ILE A 89 -24.68 11.42 5.73
N LEU A 90 -24.39 11.26 4.43
CA LEU A 90 -23.03 11.12 3.94
C LEU A 90 -22.19 12.39 4.20
N CYS A 91 -22.79 13.58 4.05
CA CYS A 91 -22.15 14.85 4.37
C CYS A 91 -21.86 14.99 5.87
N GLU A 92 -22.82 14.64 6.73
CA GLU A 92 -22.65 14.67 8.19
C GLU A 92 -21.56 13.69 8.65
N PHE A 93 -21.56 12.47 8.10
CA PHE A 93 -20.49 11.52 8.38
C PHE A 93 -19.13 12.06 7.94
N ALA A 94 -19.03 12.65 6.74
CA ALA A 94 -17.80 13.27 6.28
C ALA A 94 -17.37 14.44 7.20
N ALA A 95 -18.31 15.28 7.62
CA ALA A 95 -18.09 16.41 8.51
C ALA A 95 -17.62 15.99 9.91
N SER A 96 -17.94 14.77 10.37
CA SER A 96 -17.43 14.23 11.64
C SER A 96 -15.88 14.14 11.71
N PHE A 97 -15.22 14.19 10.54
CA PHE A 97 -13.76 14.17 10.39
C PHE A 97 -13.13 15.55 10.21
N LEU A 98 -13.92 16.62 10.17
CA LEU A 98 -13.46 17.99 9.96
C LEU A 98 -12.40 18.37 11.00
N GLY A 99 -11.26 18.90 10.54
CA GLY A 99 -10.14 19.27 11.42
C GLY A 99 -9.45 18.09 12.13
N ARG A 100 -9.80 16.83 11.82
CA ARG A 100 -9.28 15.64 12.52
C ARG A 100 -8.52 14.68 11.61
N ARG A 101 -8.90 14.58 10.34
CA ARG A 101 -8.30 13.66 9.36
C ARG A 101 -8.01 14.37 8.05
N ALA A 102 -7.00 13.89 7.33
CA ALA A 102 -6.74 14.32 5.96
C ALA A 102 -7.91 13.96 5.04
N GLY A 103 -8.29 14.88 4.14
CA GLY A 103 -9.41 14.68 3.21
C GLY A 103 -9.29 13.42 2.36
N GLY A 104 -8.07 13.03 1.95
CA GLY A 104 -7.82 11.77 1.25
C GLY A 104 -8.28 10.52 2.04
N THR A 105 -8.16 10.54 3.37
CA THR A 105 -8.64 9.43 4.22
C THR A 105 -10.17 9.35 4.23
N VAL A 106 -10.83 10.50 4.31
CA VAL A 106 -12.30 10.58 4.32
C VAL A 106 -12.87 10.12 2.97
N LYS A 107 -12.26 10.56 1.86
CA LYS A 107 -12.58 10.09 0.50
C LYS A 107 -12.48 8.57 0.37
N ALA A 108 -11.43 7.96 0.92
CA ALA A 108 -11.27 6.51 0.91
C ALA A 108 -12.38 5.77 1.70
N LYS A 109 -12.80 6.32 2.84
CA LYS A 109 -13.93 5.77 3.62
C LYS A 109 -15.25 5.86 2.87
N LEU A 110 -15.56 7.01 2.28
CA LEU A 110 -16.78 7.17 1.47
C LEU A 110 -16.76 6.28 0.23
N SER A 111 -15.60 6.07 -0.39
CA SER A 111 -15.46 5.11 -1.48
C SER A 111 -15.80 3.69 -1.04
N ALA A 112 -15.42 3.29 0.18
CA ALA A 112 -15.81 2.00 0.74
C ALA A 112 -17.33 1.92 0.97
N LEU A 113 -17.94 2.97 1.51
CA LEU A 113 -19.40 3.04 1.69
C LEU A 113 -20.14 2.95 0.36
N LYS A 114 -19.63 3.62 -0.68
CA LYS A 114 -20.16 3.52 -2.04
C LYS A 114 -20.13 2.08 -2.55
N THR A 115 -18.99 1.40 -2.43
CA THR A 115 -18.88 -0.01 -2.81
C THR A 115 -19.85 -0.88 -2.01
N TRP A 116 -19.99 -0.65 -0.70
CA TRP A 116 -20.92 -1.39 0.14
C TRP A 116 -22.39 -1.22 -0.30
N HIS A 117 -22.85 0.01 -0.57
CA HIS A 117 -24.20 0.27 -1.08
C HIS A 117 -24.45 -0.45 -2.41
N LEU A 118 -23.52 -0.31 -3.36
CA LEU A 118 -23.65 -0.91 -4.69
C LEU A 118 -23.64 -2.44 -4.63
N ASN A 119 -22.81 -3.03 -3.76
CA ASN A 119 -22.74 -4.49 -3.58
C ASN A 119 -24.04 -5.08 -3.01
N LEU A 120 -24.83 -4.27 -2.31
CA LEU A 120 -26.15 -4.64 -1.79
C LEU A 120 -27.29 -4.29 -2.75
N GLY A 121 -26.99 -3.74 -3.93
CA GLY A 121 -27.98 -3.37 -4.95
C GLY A 121 -28.62 -2.00 -4.74
N PHE A 122 -28.14 -1.21 -3.77
CA PHE A 122 -28.64 0.13 -3.54
C PHE A 122 -27.97 1.17 -4.45
N LYS A 123 -28.73 2.20 -4.83
CA LYS A 123 -28.19 3.37 -5.51
C LYS A 123 -27.26 4.14 -4.57
N TRP A 124 -26.13 4.62 -5.09
CA TRP A 124 -25.30 5.58 -4.40
C TRP A 124 -25.90 6.99 -4.49
N ASN A 125 -26.20 7.61 -3.34
CA ASN A 125 -26.84 8.92 -3.27
C ASN A 125 -25.87 10.10 -3.10
N GLY A 126 -24.56 9.89 -3.05
CA GLY A 126 -23.60 11.00 -2.94
C GLY A 126 -23.46 11.77 -4.25
N ALA A 127 -23.70 13.09 -4.22
CA ALA A 127 -23.70 14.00 -5.37
C ALA A 127 -22.83 15.25 -5.09
N ASP A 128 -23.29 16.43 -5.48
CA ASP A 128 -22.50 17.68 -5.44
C ASP A 128 -22.34 18.27 -4.04
N LEU A 129 -23.30 18.09 -3.13
CA LEU A 129 -23.15 18.56 -1.76
C LEU A 129 -22.03 17.79 -1.06
N LEU A 130 -21.96 16.47 -1.27
CA LEU A 130 -20.88 15.65 -0.72
C LEU A 130 -19.51 16.05 -1.28
N ARG A 131 -19.42 16.38 -2.58
CA ARG A 131 -18.18 16.88 -3.19
C ARG A 131 -17.74 18.21 -2.59
N ARG A 132 -18.67 19.13 -2.35
CA ARG A 132 -18.41 20.42 -1.69
C ARG A 132 -17.97 20.23 -0.24
N ALA A 133 -18.65 19.36 0.51
CA ALA A 133 -18.28 19.01 1.88
C ALA A 133 -16.85 18.45 1.95
N LEU A 134 -16.52 17.51 1.05
CA LEU A 134 -15.17 16.94 0.95
C LEU A 134 -14.09 17.98 0.61
N THR A 135 -14.42 18.96 -0.23
CA THR A 135 -13.51 20.08 -0.54
C THR A 135 -13.27 20.95 0.70
N GLY A 136 -14.31 21.22 1.49
CA GLY A 136 -14.19 21.94 2.75
C GLY A 136 -13.34 21.18 3.78
N ILE A 137 -13.55 19.86 3.90
CA ILE A 137 -12.77 19.00 4.81
C ILE A 137 -11.30 18.98 4.43
N ASP A 138 -10.98 18.89 3.14
CA ASP A 138 -9.60 18.90 2.66
C ASP A 138 -8.90 20.23 3.00
N ARG A 139 -9.58 21.36 2.78
CA ARG A 139 -9.06 22.70 3.11
C ARG A 139 -8.88 22.94 4.61
N GLN A 140 -9.71 22.31 5.44
CA GLN A 140 -9.63 22.40 6.90
C GLN A 140 -8.84 21.23 7.53
N SER A 141 -8.22 20.38 6.71
CA SER A 141 -7.38 19.31 7.22
C SER A 141 -6.18 19.91 7.97
N PRO A 142 -5.85 19.43 9.17
CA PRO A 142 -4.73 19.98 9.93
C PRO A 142 -3.44 19.88 9.12
N THR A 143 -2.58 20.89 9.16
CA THR A 143 -1.25 20.81 8.51
C THR A 143 -0.47 19.59 9.00
N SER A 144 -0.64 19.20 10.27
CA SER A 144 -0.05 17.99 10.84
C SER A 144 -0.53 16.67 10.22
N SER A 145 -1.62 16.69 9.46
CA SER A 145 -2.14 15.54 8.72
C SER A 145 -1.49 15.38 7.34
N HIS A 146 -0.81 16.43 6.86
CA HIS A 146 0.02 16.39 5.66
C HIS A 146 1.45 16.06 6.08
N ARG A 147 2.00 15.01 5.49
CA ARG A 147 3.43 14.70 5.63
C ARG A 147 4.16 15.53 4.56
N PRO A 148 5.26 16.23 4.91
CA PRO A 148 6.08 16.86 3.87
C PRO A 148 6.55 15.79 2.88
N GLU A 149 6.66 16.18 1.62
CA GLU A 149 7.22 15.30 0.60
C GLU A 149 8.62 14.86 1.02
N HIS A 150 8.91 13.58 0.85
CA HIS A 150 10.24 13.06 1.10
C HIS A 150 11.17 13.54 -0.02
N PRO A 151 12.38 14.03 0.30
CA PRO A 151 13.34 14.36 -0.74
C PRO A 151 13.63 13.12 -1.60
N PRO A 152 13.88 13.29 -2.90
CA PRO A 152 14.18 12.18 -3.79
C PRO A 152 15.49 11.50 -3.37
N VAL A 153 15.61 10.22 -3.69
CA VAL A 153 16.89 9.51 -3.53
C VAL A 153 17.86 10.01 -4.60
N THR A 154 19.01 10.54 -4.17
CA THR A 154 20.00 11.10 -5.10
C THR A 154 21.09 10.09 -5.47
N ARG A 155 21.86 10.41 -6.51
CA ARG A 155 23.02 9.61 -6.93
C ARG A 155 24.08 9.54 -5.83
N GLU A 156 24.29 10.64 -5.10
CA GLU A 156 25.28 10.75 -4.02
C GLU A 156 24.91 9.87 -2.83
N MET A 157 23.61 9.78 -2.50
CA MET A 157 23.11 8.84 -1.49
C MET A 157 23.44 7.41 -1.89
N MET A 158 23.17 7.05 -3.15
CA MET A 158 23.47 5.70 -3.65
C MET A 158 24.96 5.40 -3.75
N HIS A 159 25.77 6.39 -4.11
CA HIS A 159 27.21 6.27 -4.10
C HIS A 159 27.74 6.03 -2.68
N SER A 160 27.22 6.78 -1.69
CA SER A 160 27.59 6.61 -0.28
C SER A 160 27.23 5.20 0.23
N LEU A 161 26.04 4.70 -0.09
CA LEU A 161 25.64 3.32 0.22
C LEU A 161 26.54 2.30 -0.46
N HIS A 162 26.87 2.52 -1.74
CA HIS A 162 27.76 1.64 -2.48
C HIS A 162 29.13 1.54 -1.82
N VAL A 163 29.76 2.68 -1.47
CA VAL A 163 31.08 2.72 -0.83
C VAL A 163 31.05 2.00 0.52
N ALA A 164 29.99 2.18 1.31
CA ALA A 164 29.85 1.54 2.61
C ALA A 164 29.69 0.01 2.54
N TRP A 165 29.11 -0.52 1.46
CA TRP A 165 28.76 -1.94 1.35
C TRP A 165 29.59 -2.75 0.33
N SER A 166 30.27 -2.09 -0.61
CA SER A 166 31.05 -2.76 -1.66
C SER A 166 32.25 -3.52 -1.10
N THR A 167 32.87 -3.03 -0.02
CA THR A 167 34.03 -3.65 0.63
C THR A 167 33.67 -4.64 1.74
N SER A 168 32.41 -4.67 2.18
CA SER A 168 31.95 -5.60 3.23
C SER A 168 32.01 -7.06 2.76
N SER A 169 32.38 -7.99 3.63
CA SER A 169 32.24 -9.44 3.40
C SER A 169 30.86 -9.98 3.81
N ARG A 170 30.02 -9.16 4.46
CA ARG A 170 28.73 -9.59 4.98
C ARG A 170 27.67 -9.73 3.87
N GLY A 171 26.94 -10.83 3.91
CA GLY A 171 25.89 -11.18 2.97
C GLY A 171 24.74 -10.17 2.89
N ASP A 172 24.28 -9.71 4.05
CA ASP A 172 23.23 -8.69 4.21
C ASP A 172 23.58 -7.37 3.52
N HIS A 173 24.85 -6.94 3.60
CA HIS A 173 25.33 -5.73 2.94
C HIS A 173 25.33 -5.90 1.41
N LYS A 174 25.68 -7.08 0.88
CA LYS A 174 25.60 -7.36 -0.57
C LYS A 174 24.15 -7.37 -1.04
N CYS A 175 23.26 -8.00 -0.27
CA CYS A 175 21.82 -8.03 -0.51
C CYS A 175 21.23 -6.62 -0.56
N ALA A 176 21.47 -5.80 0.46
CA ALA A 176 20.98 -4.43 0.51
C ALA A 176 21.51 -3.56 -0.64
N ASN A 177 22.78 -3.76 -1.04
CA ASN A 177 23.39 -3.05 -2.17
C ASN A 177 22.74 -3.44 -3.50
N ALA A 178 22.54 -4.73 -3.77
CA ALA A 178 21.84 -5.20 -4.96
C ALA A 178 20.39 -4.70 -4.98
N GLY A 179 19.65 -4.94 -3.89
CA GLY A 179 18.25 -4.57 -3.76
C GLY A 179 17.99 -3.07 -3.91
N SER A 180 18.83 -2.21 -3.32
CA SER A 180 18.67 -0.76 -3.44
C SER A 180 18.88 -0.26 -4.87
N LYS A 181 19.84 -0.83 -5.60
CA LYS A 181 20.09 -0.49 -7.01
C LYS A 181 18.98 -0.98 -7.93
N CYS A 182 18.53 -2.23 -7.78
CA CYS A 182 17.37 -2.75 -8.51
C CYS A 182 16.13 -1.89 -8.20
N GLY A 183 15.95 -1.50 -6.93
CA GLY A 183 14.86 -0.66 -6.48
C GLY A 183 14.80 0.68 -7.21
N ILE A 184 15.92 1.38 -7.30
CA ILE A 184 15.97 2.71 -7.91
C ILE A 184 15.97 2.64 -9.43
N LEU A 185 16.81 1.80 -10.03
CA LEU A 185 16.93 1.72 -11.49
C LEU A 185 15.71 1.07 -12.15
N GLY A 186 15.09 0.09 -11.48
CA GLY A 186 13.84 -0.52 -11.92
C GLY A 186 12.59 0.23 -11.44
N GLN A 187 12.74 1.36 -10.73
CA GLN A 187 11.64 2.12 -10.12
C GLN A 187 10.66 1.24 -9.34
N LEU A 188 11.18 0.23 -8.66
CA LEU A 188 10.40 -0.81 -8.01
C LEU A 188 9.72 -0.28 -6.76
N ARG A 189 8.46 -0.66 -6.58
CA ARG A 189 7.83 -0.58 -5.26
C ARG A 189 8.47 -1.63 -4.36
N LEU A 190 9.26 -1.20 -3.38
CA LEU A 190 10.01 -2.08 -2.48
C LEU A 190 9.18 -3.23 -1.90
N GLY A 191 7.94 -2.97 -1.48
CA GLY A 191 7.05 -4.00 -0.94
C GLY A 191 6.57 -5.07 -1.93
N LYS A 192 7.04 -5.05 -3.19
CA LYS A 192 6.79 -6.08 -4.19
C LYS A 192 7.89 -7.14 -4.25
N TYR A 193 9.12 -6.78 -3.94
CA TYR A 193 10.24 -7.74 -3.94
C TYR A 193 10.93 -7.88 -2.58
N LEU A 194 10.61 -7.02 -1.60
CA LEU A 194 10.94 -7.22 -0.19
C LEU A 194 9.76 -7.88 0.52
N PRO A 195 9.89 -9.14 0.98
CA PRO A 195 8.91 -9.78 1.84
C PRO A 195 8.70 -8.97 3.13
N LYS A 196 7.47 -8.97 3.65
CA LYS A 196 7.18 -8.31 4.93
C LYS A 196 7.73 -9.05 6.15
N ASN A 197 8.00 -10.34 5.98
CA ASN A 197 8.45 -11.22 7.04
C ASN A 197 9.85 -11.74 6.70
N SER A 198 10.73 -11.79 7.69
CA SER A 198 12.08 -12.35 7.57
C SER A 198 12.12 -13.87 7.75
N ASP A 199 11.03 -14.49 8.21
CA ASP A 199 10.91 -15.95 8.33
C ASP A 199 10.78 -16.59 6.93
N PRO A 200 11.76 -17.39 6.49
CA PRO A 200 11.73 -18.02 5.18
C PRO A 200 10.53 -18.95 4.97
N ARG A 201 9.97 -19.52 6.04
CA ARG A 201 8.79 -20.41 5.97
C ARG A 201 7.51 -19.68 5.55
N LEU A 202 7.52 -18.35 5.67
CA LEU A 202 6.41 -17.48 5.29
C LEU A 202 6.66 -16.78 3.95
N PHE A 203 7.74 -17.15 3.25
CA PHE A 203 7.98 -16.72 1.89
C PHE A 203 6.94 -17.33 0.95
N ASP A 204 6.47 -16.52 0.01
CA ASP A 204 5.46 -16.90 -0.96
C ASP A 204 5.97 -16.52 -2.36
N PRO A 205 6.44 -17.50 -3.17
CA PRO A 205 6.99 -17.24 -4.50
C PRO A 205 5.93 -16.73 -5.48
N SER A 206 4.63 -16.86 -5.18
CA SER A 206 3.57 -16.25 -5.99
C SER A 206 3.44 -14.73 -5.78
N LYS A 207 4.10 -14.18 -4.76
CA LYS A 207 4.01 -12.76 -4.39
C LYS A 207 5.34 -12.02 -4.49
N HIS A 208 6.45 -12.74 -4.41
CA HIS A 208 7.78 -12.16 -4.34
C HIS A 208 8.73 -12.95 -5.24
N PRO A 209 9.68 -12.27 -5.91
CA PRO A 209 10.57 -12.90 -6.86
C PRO A 209 11.60 -13.79 -6.17
N CYS A 210 11.92 -14.90 -6.82
CA CYS A 210 13.06 -15.76 -6.56
C CYS A 210 14.27 -15.33 -7.41
N VAL A 211 15.43 -15.94 -7.17
CA VAL A 211 16.64 -15.67 -7.98
C VAL A 211 16.42 -16.00 -9.45
N GLN A 212 15.71 -17.10 -9.76
CA GLN A 212 15.40 -17.50 -11.14
C GLN A 212 14.54 -16.49 -11.92
N ASP A 213 13.81 -15.62 -11.21
CA ASP A 213 12.99 -14.58 -11.82
C ASP A 213 13.82 -13.39 -12.29
N VAL A 214 15.13 -13.40 -12.00
CA VAL A 214 16.08 -12.38 -12.43
C VAL A 214 17.02 -12.96 -13.48
N VAL A 215 16.83 -12.52 -14.72
CA VAL A 215 17.59 -13.01 -15.87
C VAL A 215 18.40 -11.89 -16.51
N GLU A 216 19.62 -12.20 -16.94
CA GLU A 216 20.34 -11.31 -17.83
C GLU A 216 19.76 -11.37 -19.24
N LEU A 217 19.63 -10.20 -19.85
CA LEU A 217 19.26 -10.04 -21.23
C LEU A 217 20.52 -9.98 -22.11
N PRO A 218 20.40 -10.16 -23.43
CA PRO A 218 21.54 -9.99 -24.33
C PRO A 218 22.21 -8.61 -24.15
N PRO A 219 23.56 -8.54 -24.16
CA PRO A 219 24.26 -7.27 -24.01
C PRO A 219 23.95 -6.35 -25.21
N PRO A 220 23.83 -5.03 -25.00
CA PRO A 220 23.50 -4.09 -26.06
C PRO A 220 24.61 -4.00 -27.12
N THR A 221 25.86 -4.29 -26.73
CA THR A 221 27.00 -4.40 -27.64
C THR A 221 27.91 -5.56 -27.20
N PRO A 222 28.60 -6.24 -28.13
CA PRO A 222 29.56 -7.29 -27.79
C PRO A 222 30.71 -6.84 -26.87
N ALA A 223 30.98 -5.54 -26.80
CA ALA A 223 32.02 -4.95 -25.96
C ALA A 223 31.55 -4.61 -24.53
N SER A 224 30.28 -4.83 -24.19
CA SER A 224 29.74 -4.51 -22.86
C SER A 224 30.18 -5.54 -21.82
N GLU A 225 30.84 -5.09 -20.74
CA GLU A 225 31.25 -5.95 -19.62
C GLU A 225 30.05 -6.54 -18.86
N TYR A 226 28.92 -5.83 -18.85
CA TYR A 226 27.71 -6.25 -18.16
C TYR A 226 26.49 -6.13 -19.07
N SER A 227 25.55 -7.05 -18.86
CA SER A 227 24.28 -7.10 -19.56
C SER A 227 23.16 -6.44 -18.78
N PRO A 228 22.13 -5.90 -19.47
CA PRO A 228 20.91 -5.47 -18.80
C PRO A 228 20.22 -6.69 -18.20
N MET A 229 19.36 -6.47 -17.22
CA MET A 229 18.65 -7.55 -16.52
C MET A 229 17.14 -7.35 -16.59
N SER A 230 16.40 -8.44 -16.67
CA SER A 230 14.94 -8.46 -16.52
C SER A 230 14.60 -9.14 -15.20
N MET A 231 13.73 -8.52 -14.42
CA MET A 231 13.20 -9.08 -13.18
C MET A 231 11.69 -9.29 -13.33
N HIS A 232 11.26 -10.54 -13.31
CA HIS A 232 9.85 -10.87 -13.24
C HIS A 232 9.33 -10.63 -11.82
N LEU A 233 8.27 -9.85 -11.68
CA LEU A 233 7.55 -9.65 -10.43
C LEU A 233 6.28 -10.50 -10.44
N PRO A 234 6.18 -11.57 -9.62
CA PRO A 234 5.04 -12.49 -9.66
C PRO A 234 3.69 -11.80 -9.39
N SER A 235 3.69 -10.71 -8.62
CA SER A 235 2.46 -9.99 -8.27
C SER A 235 2.66 -8.49 -8.12
N THR A 236 2.00 -7.69 -8.95
CA THR A 236 1.96 -6.23 -8.82
C THR A 236 0.66 -5.75 -8.17
N LYS A 237 0.45 -4.42 -8.07
CA LYS A 237 -0.79 -3.89 -7.51
C LYS A 237 -1.97 -4.08 -8.48
N THR A 238 -1.68 -4.05 -9.77
CA THR A 238 -2.65 -4.05 -10.88
C THR A 238 -2.69 -5.39 -11.60
N SER A 239 -1.60 -6.16 -11.57
CA SER A 239 -1.50 -7.50 -12.15
C SER A 239 -1.12 -8.49 -11.05
N ILE A 240 -2.12 -8.94 -10.30
CA ILE A 240 -1.89 -9.75 -9.09
C ILE A 240 -1.49 -11.19 -9.44
N PHE A 241 -2.07 -11.74 -10.50
CA PHE A 241 -1.89 -13.14 -10.89
C PHE A 241 -0.94 -13.34 -12.09
N LYS A 242 -0.85 -12.36 -12.98
CA LYS A 242 0.04 -12.43 -14.16
C LYS A 242 1.44 -11.89 -13.87
N GLY A 243 1.58 -11.06 -12.83
CA GLY A 243 2.83 -10.37 -12.56
C GLY A 243 3.13 -9.28 -13.58
N ASP A 244 4.38 -8.82 -13.59
CA ASP A 244 4.90 -7.82 -14.54
C ASP A 244 6.42 -7.93 -14.63
N ASP A 245 7.00 -7.55 -15.76
CA ASP A 245 8.45 -7.60 -15.98
C ASP A 245 9.07 -6.21 -15.84
N VAL A 246 10.19 -6.14 -15.12
CA VAL A 246 10.94 -4.90 -14.93
C VAL A 246 12.31 -5.04 -15.56
N HIS A 247 12.55 -4.24 -16.58
CA HIS A 247 13.84 -4.17 -17.25
C HIS A 247 14.73 -3.12 -16.59
N ILE A 248 15.91 -3.54 -16.16
CA ILE A 248 16.91 -2.71 -15.52
C ILE A 248 18.08 -2.58 -16.50
N HIS A 249 18.27 -1.36 -17.01
CA HIS A 249 19.36 -1.05 -17.91
C HIS A 249 20.72 -1.09 -17.20
N VAL A 250 21.76 -1.38 -17.97
CA VAL A 250 23.14 -1.33 -17.51
C VAL A 250 23.48 0.10 -17.11
N TYR A 251 24.05 0.23 -15.91
CA TYR A 251 24.57 1.49 -15.43
C TYR A 251 26.05 1.31 -15.07
N HIS A 252 26.90 2.28 -15.41
CA HIS A 252 28.34 2.18 -15.18
C HIS A 252 28.72 2.57 -13.75
N GLY A 253 29.83 2.01 -13.25
CA GLY A 253 30.39 2.36 -11.94
C GLY A 253 29.55 1.90 -10.76
N SER A 254 29.40 2.77 -9.75
CA SER A 254 28.86 2.40 -8.43
C SER A 254 27.39 2.00 -8.45
N LEU A 255 26.62 2.35 -9.49
CA LEU A 255 25.19 2.06 -9.61
C LEU A 255 24.88 0.81 -10.46
N ASN A 256 25.90 0.08 -10.94
CA ASN A 256 25.67 -1.14 -11.70
C ASN A 256 24.89 -2.18 -10.86
N ALA A 257 23.63 -2.42 -11.23
CA ALA A 257 22.73 -3.35 -10.57
C ALA A 257 23.09 -4.80 -10.93
N THR A 258 23.36 -5.11 -12.19
CA THR A 258 23.75 -6.44 -12.67
C THR A 258 24.95 -6.98 -11.89
N LYS A 259 26.03 -6.20 -11.80
CA LYS A 259 27.23 -6.57 -11.03
C LYS A 259 26.92 -6.78 -9.54
N ALA A 260 26.09 -5.91 -8.96
CA ALA A 260 25.72 -6.01 -7.55
C ALA A 260 24.88 -7.26 -7.28
N THR A 261 23.95 -7.59 -8.17
CA THR A 261 23.12 -8.79 -8.13
C THR A 261 23.96 -10.05 -8.21
N HIS A 262 24.92 -10.13 -9.14
CA HIS A 262 25.88 -11.24 -9.19
C HIS A 262 26.66 -11.40 -7.90
N THR A 263 27.24 -10.29 -7.41
CA THR A 263 28.02 -10.31 -6.16
C THR A 263 27.17 -10.81 -5.00
N HIS A 264 25.91 -10.39 -4.93
CA HIS A 264 24.94 -10.79 -3.93
C HIS A 264 24.60 -12.28 -4.00
N VAL A 265 24.15 -12.76 -5.16
CA VAL A 265 23.74 -14.16 -5.38
C VAL A 265 24.91 -15.11 -5.10
N CYS A 266 26.11 -14.78 -5.59
CA CYS A 266 27.30 -15.60 -5.38
C CYS A 266 27.77 -15.58 -3.92
N ALA A 267 27.85 -14.41 -3.27
CA ALA A 267 28.34 -14.32 -1.89
C ALA A 267 27.41 -15.03 -0.90
N ASN A 268 26.09 -14.95 -1.12
CA ASN A 268 25.08 -15.61 -0.28
C ASN A 268 24.76 -17.03 -0.71
N ARG A 269 25.37 -17.54 -1.79
CA ARG A 269 25.19 -18.91 -2.31
C ARG A 269 23.72 -19.25 -2.58
N LEU A 270 22.98 -18.29 -3.12
CA LEU A 270 21.55 -18.45 -3.36
C LEU A 270 21.31 -19.40 -4.54
N SER A 271 20.39 -20.32 -4.35
CA SER A 271 19.87 -21.20 -5.39
C SER A 271 18.76 -20.50 -6.20
N PRO A 272 18.40 -21.01 -7.39
CA PRO A 272 17.40 -20.37 -8.24
C PRO A 272 16.02 -20.21 -7.59
N GLN A 273 15.65 -21.12 -6.67
CA GLN A 273 14.37 -21.10 -5.96
C GLN A 273 14.38 -20.23 -4.70
N ASP A 274 15.54 -19.77 -4.24
CA ASP A 274 15.63 -18.96 -3.04
C ASP A 274 15.02 -17.57 -3.26
N PRO A 275 14.48 -16.94 -2.20
CA PRO A 275 14.02 -15.55 -2.27
C PRO A 275 15.14 -14.65 -2.77
N PHE A 276 14.86 -13.80 -3.77
CA PHE A 276 15.89 -12.93 -4.37
C PHE A 276 16.63 -12.08 -3.33
N MET A 277 15.92 -11.66 -2.28
CA MET A 277 16.40 -10.77 -1.22
C MET A 277 16.77 -11.51 0.08
N SER A 278 17.18 -12.77 -0.01
CA SER A 278 17.73 -13.57 1.10
C SER A 278 19.24 -13.42 1.24
N TYR A 279 19.80 -13.66 2.43
CA TYR A 279 21.24 -13.58 2.73
C TYR A 279 21.61 -14.47 3.92
#